data_AF-A0A8J6X0K9-F1
#
_entry.id   AF-A0A8J6X0K9-F1
#
_cell.length_a   1.000
_cell.length_b   1.000
_cell.length_c   1.000
_cell.angle_alpha   90.00
_cell.angle_beta   90.00
_cell.angle_gamma   90.00
#
_symmetry.space_group_name_H-M   'P 1'
#
loop_
_entity.id
_entity.type
_entity.pdbx_description
1 polymer ?
#
loop_
_entity_poly.entity_id
_entity_poly.type
_entity_poly.pdbx_seq_one_letter_code
_entity_poly.pdbx_strand_id
1 'polypeptide(L)'
;MKPDILQNRLKQLGWSRYRLTQEYCRIKGEPADAAMVKRYEGTIKRALETPDRSSSEVIEAVIKAMDGEQVIRWNQREEIVTGQEEVKVG
;
A
#
# COMPACT_ATOMS: atom_id res chain seq x y z
N MET A 1 -6.59 4.65 -2.12
CA MET A 1 -6.83 3.22 -2.43
C MET A 1 -8.31 2.94 -2.22
N LYS A 2 -8.97 2.14 -3.06
CA LYS A 2 -10.36 1.73 -2.79
C LYS A 2 -10.37 0.78 -1.58
N PRO A 3 -11.12 1.06 -0.50
CA PRO A 3 -11.12 0.25 0.73
C PRO A 3 -11.40 -1.23 0.48
N ASP A 4 -12.23 -1.54 -0.52
CA ASP A 4 -12.67 -2.90 -0.80
C ASP A 4 -11.56 -3.81 -1.34
N ILE A 5 -10.47 -3.26 -1.90
CA ILE A 5 -9.41 -4.06 -2.53
C ILE A 5 -8.76 -4.99 -1.50
N LEU A 6 -8.33 -4.45 -0.36
CA LEU A 6 -7.65 -5.23 0.69
C LEU A 6 -8.62 -6.18 1.38
N GLN A 7 -9.87 -5.75 1.62
CA GLN A 7 -10.90 -6.59 2.23
C GLN A 7 -11.29 -7.76 1.32
N ASN A 8 -11.44 -7.54 0.02
CA ASN A 8 -11.74 -8.60 -0.94
C ASN A 8 -10.59 -9.57 -1.07
N ARG A 9 -9.34 -9.09 -1.08
CA ARG A 9 -8.16 -9.98 -1.07
C ARG A 9 -8.13 -10.84 0.18
N LEU A 10 -8.37 -10.25 1.37
CA LEU A 10 -8.43 -11.01 2.63
C LEU A 10 -9.50 -12.12 2.58
N LYS A 11 -10.68 -11.83 2.00
CA LYS A 11 -11.75 -12.81 1.78
C LYS A 11 -11.33 -13.93 0.82
N GLN A 12 -10.69 -13.59 -0.31
CA GLN A 12 -10.20 -14.58 -1.28
C GLN A 12 -9.18 -15.54 -0.67
N LEU A 13 -8.33 -15.04 0.22
CA LEU A 13 -7.37 -15.86 0.95
C LEU A 13 -8.04 -16.75 2.03
N GLY A 14 -9.30 -16.48 2.39
CA GLY A 14 -10.00 -17.17 3.47
C GLY A 14 -9.39 -16.88 4.85
N TRP A 15 -8.74 -15.72 5.01
CA TRP A 15 -7.99 -15.40 6.23
C TRP A 15 -8.83 -14.56 7.20
N SER A 16 -8.60 -14.80 8.48
CA SER A 16 -9.06 -13.89 9.53
C SER A 16 -8.13 -12.68 9.62
N ARG A 17 -8.62 -11.58 10.22
CA ARG A 17 -7.77 -10.43 10.57
C ARG A 17 -6.60 -10.85 11.47
N TYR A 18 -6.84 -11.78 12.38
CA TYR A 18 -5.79 -12.34 13.25
C TYR A 18 -4.65 -12.96 12.42
N ARG A 19 -4.99 -13.80 11.43
CA ARG A 19 -4.00 -14.40 10.54
C ARG A 19 -3.24 -13.35 9.73
N LEU A 20 -3.94 -12.35 9.18
CA LEU A 20 -3.28 -11.23 8.50
C LEU A 20 -2.31 -10.49 9.42
N THR A 21 -2.68 -10.24 10.68
CA THR A 21 -1.79 -9.60 11.64
C THR A 21 -0.55 -10.43 11.92
N GLN A 22 -0.66 -11.76 11.95
CA GLN A 22 0.51 -12.64 12.07
C GLN A 22 1.45 -12.53 10.88
N GLU A 23 0.91 -12.55 9.65
CA GLU A 23 1.73 -12.34 8.44
C GLU A 23 2.38 -10.96 8.43
N TYR A 24 1.65 -9.93 8.84
CA TYR A 24 2.20 -8.58 9.00
C TYR A 24 3.37 -8.54 9.99
N CYS A 25 3.27 -9.23 11.13
CA CYS A 25 4.38 -9.32 12.09
C CYS A 25 5.61 -9.98 11.43
N ARG A 26 5.41 -11.05 10.63
CA ARG A 26 6.50 -11.69 9.89
C ARG A 26 7.16 -10.73 8.88
N ILE A 27 6.39 -9.95 8.15
CA ILE A 27 6.92 -8.92 7.24
C ILE A 27 7.74 -7.86 7.99
N LYS A 28 7.34 -7.50 9.21
CA LYS A 28 8.06 -6.55 10.06
C LYS A 28 9.27 -7.16 10.78
N GLY A 29 9.52 -8.47 10.64
CA GLY A 29 10.58 -9.17 11.36
C GLY A 29 10.31 -9.33 12.85
N GLU A 30 9.04 -9.27 13.27
CA GLU A 30 8.60 -9.34 14.66
C GLU A 30 7.94 -10.69 14.98
N PRO A 31 7.93 -11.11 16.26
CA PRO A 31 7.25 -12.34 16.66
C PRO A 31 5.76 -12.33 16.31
N ALA A 32 5.26 -13.41 15.72
CA ALA A 32 3.84 -13.57 15.37
C ALA A 32 3.00 -14.16 16.53
N ASP A 33 3.29 -13.72 17.76
CA ASP A 33 2.62 -14.18 18.98
C ASP A 33 1.36 -13.35 19.31
N ALA A 34 0.62 -13.79 20.33
CA ALA A 34 -0.62 -13.13 20.73
C ALA A 34 -0.43 -11.69 21.21
N ALA A 35 0.72 -11.37 21.82
CA ALA A 35 1.00 -10.02 22.33
C ALA A 35 1.21 -9.04 21.18
N MET A 36 1.99 -9.45 20.18
CA MET A 36 2.23 -8.64 18.98
C MET A 36 0.98 -8.53 18.11
N VAL A 37 0.20 -9.61 17.97
CA VAL A 37 -1.07 -9.54 17.25
C VAL A 37 -2.04 -8.55 17.91
N LYS A 38 -2.14 -8.56 19.25
CA LYS A 38 -2.97 -7.58 19.97
C LYS A 38 -2.47 -6.15 19.77
N ARG A 39 -1.15 -5.94 19.74
CA ARG A 39 -0.54 -4.63 19.50
C ARG A 39 -0.93 -4.04 18.14
N TYR A 40 -0.99 -4.86 17.09
CA TYR A 40 -1.27 -4.41 15.72
C TYR A 40 -2.72 -4.57 15.26
N GLU A 41 -3.60 -5.17 16.07
CA GLU A 41 -5.01 -5.37 15.71
C GLU A 41 -5.67 -4.07 15.21
N GLY A 42 -5.46 -2.96 15.93
CA GLY A 42 -5.98 -1.64 15.53
C GLY A 42 -5.37 -1.11 14.23
N THR A 43 -4.07 -1.34 14.01
CA THR A 43 -3.37 -0.94 12.79
C THR A 43 -3.90 -1.71 11.57
N ILE A 44 -4.05 -3.03 11.68
CA ILE A 44 -4.57 -3.88 10.61
C ILE A 44 -6.04 -3.57 10.33
N LYS A 45 -6.86 -3.37 11.38
CA LYS A 45 -8.24 -2.94 11.23
C LYS A 45 -8.33 -1.62 10.44
N ARG A 46 -7.53 -0.62 10.83
CA ARG A 46 -7.49 0.68 10.13
C ARG A 46 -7.04 0.54 8.68
N ALA A 47 -6.01 -0.26 8.41
CA ALA A 47 -5.50 -0.51 7.06
C ALA A 47 -6.57 -1.14 6.15
N LEU A 48 -7.42 -2.03 6.67
CA LEU A 48 -8.49 -2.66 5.91
C LEU A 48 -9.71 -1.75 5.70
N GLU A 49 -10.10 -0.99 6.74
CA GLU A 49 -11.33 -0.19 6.73
C GLU A 49 -11.13 1.21 6.12
N THR A 50 -9.98 1.83 6.39
CA THR A 50 -9.62 3.20 6.00
C THR A 50 -8.16 3.28 5.54
N PRO A 51 -7.80 2.63 4.41
CA PRO A 51 -6.41 2.56 3.97
C PRO A 51 -5.77 3.91 3.67
N ASP A 52 -6.57 4.92 3.33
CA ASP A 52 -6.16 6.31 3.13
C ASP A 52 -5.69 7.02 4.40
N ARG A 53 -6.11 6.53 5.58
CA ARG A 53 -5.70 7.06 6.89
C ARG A 53 -4.55 6.29 7.53
N SER A 54 -4.00 5.32 6.82
CA SER A 54 -2.84 4.53 7.26
C SER A 54 -1.57 5.05 6.57
N SER A 55 -0.42 4.88 7.21
CA SER A 55 0.85 5.24 6.56
C SER A 55 1.11 4.35 5.35
N SER A 56 1.83 4.88 4.37
CA SER A 56 2.23 4.13 3.17
C SER A 56 2.97 2.84 3.53
N GLU A 57 3.88 2.90 4.51
CA GLU A 57 4.64 1.75 5.01
C GLU A 57 3.71 0.64 5.54
N VAL A 58 2.69 0.99 6.32
CA VAL A 58 1.71 0.00 6.83
C VAL A 58 0.95 -0.63 5.68
N ILE A 59 0.50 0.16 4.71
CA ILE A 59 -0.24 -0.36 3.55
C ILE A 59 0.65 -1.27 2.70
N GLU A 60 1.91 -0.90 2.47
CA GLU A 60 2.87 -1.71 1.74
C GLU A 60 3.11 -3.05 2.46
N ALA A 61 3.35 -3.02 3.77
CA ALA A 61 3.56 -4.24 4.56
C ALA A 61 2.31 -5.15 4.58
N VAL A 62 1.11 -4.57 4.67
CA VAL A 62 -0.16 -5.32 4.57
C VAL A 62 -0.33 -5.97 3.20
N ILE A 63 0.03 -5.26 2.11
CA ILE A 63 -0.02 -5.80 0.76
C ILE A 63 0.97 -6.96 0.60
N LYS A 64 2.21 -6.79 1.06
CA LYS A 64 3.23 -7.86 1.06
C LYS A 64 2.78 -9.08 1.89
N ALA A 65 2.18 -8.84 3.06
CA ALA A 65 1.65 -9.90 3.91
C ALA A 65 0.54 -10.73 3.23
N MET A 66 -0.16 -10.16 2.25
CA MET A 66 -1.18 -10.84 1.43
C MET A 66 -0.65 -11.35 0.08
N ASP A 67 0.68 -11.47 -0.03
CA ASP A 67 1.39 -11.91 -1.23
C ASP A 67 1.08 -11.02 -2.45
N GLY A 68 1.17 -9.71 -2.24
CA GLY A 68 0.99 -8.69 -3.26
C GLY A 68 2.13 -7.69 -3.32
N GLU A 69 2.11 -6.85 -4.35
CA GLU A 69 3.10 -5.79 -4.56
C GLU A 69 2.42 -4.45 -4.92
N GLN A 70 3.09 -3.35 -4.61
CA GLN A 70 2.69 -2.01 -5.07
C GLN A 70 3.50 -1.64 -6.31
N VAL A 71 2.81 -1.23 -7.37
CA VAL A 71 3.42 -0.79 -8.62
C VAL A 71 3.05 0.66 -8.89
N ILE A 72 4.05 1.52 -9.08
CA ILE A 72 3.86 2.90 -9.56
C ILE A 72 3.94 2.90 -11.08
N ARG A 73 2.94 3.48 -11.74
CA ARG A 73 2.89 3.62 -13.21
C ARG A 73 2.81 5.09 -13.58
N TRP A 74 3.78 5.56 -14.36
CA TRP A 74 3.81 6.91 -14.92
C TRP A 74 3.32 6.85 -16.36
N ASN A 75 2.45 7.79 -16.76
CA ASN A 75 2.14 7.97 -18.17
C ASN A 75 3.33 8.66 -18.86
N GLN A 76 3.75 8.16 -20.01
CA GLN A 76 4.70 8.88 -20.86
C GLN A 76 4.05 10.20 -21.28
N ARG A 77 4.76 11.31 -21.09
CA ARG A 77 4.39 12.64 -21.60
C ARG A 77 5.48 13.07 -22.58
N GLU A 78 5.11 13.40 -23.80
CA GLU A 78 6.01 14.09 -24.73
C GLU A 78 6.20 15.53 -24.26
N GLU A 79 7.44 15.94 -24.07
CA GLU A 79 7.81 17.32 -23.78
C GLU A 79 7.94 18.07 -25.11
N ILE A 80 6.95 18.89 -25.46
CA ILE A 80 7.04 19.77 -26.64
C ILE A 80 7.84 21.01 -26.23
N VAL A 81 9.12 21.05 -26.57
CA VAL A 81 9.94 22.26 -26.47
C VAL A 81 9.64 23.13 -27.68
N THR A 82 8.79 24.16 -27.51
CA THR A 82 8.67 25.22 -28.51
C THR A 82 9.92 26.11 -28.44
N GLY A 83 10.87 25.90 -29.34
CA GLY A 83 12.00 26.80 -29.50
C GLY A 83 11.53 28.21 -29.87
N GLN A 84 11.93 29.22 -29.12
CA GLN A 84 11.75 30.63 -29.48
C GLN A 84 13.05 31.12 -30.13
N GLU A 85 12.94 31.66 -31.35
CA GLU A 85 14.03 32.35 -32.04
C GLU A 85 13.77 33.86 -31.91
N GLU A 86 14.67 34.60 -31.26
CA GLU A 86 14.62 36.06 -31.25
C GLU A 86 15.04 36.59 -32.63
N VAL A 87 14.06 37.04 -33.41
CA VAL A 87 14.34 37.77 -34.66
C VAL A 87 14.63 39.23 -34.30
N LYS A 88 15.90 39.63 -34.36
CA LYS A 88 16.28 41.05 -34.34
C LYS A 88 15.94 41.68 -35.68
N VAL A 89 14.91 42.51 -35.71
CA VAL A 89 14.61 43.38 -36.85
C VAL A 89 15.57 44.57 -36.78
N GLY A 90 16.51 44.62 -37.72
CA GLY A 90 17.42 45.75 -37.94
C GLY A 90 16.89 46.72 -38.99
#